data_AF-A0AA38I4N7-F1
#
_entry.id   AF-A0AA38I4N7-F1
#
_cell.length_a   1.000
_cell.length_b   1.000
_cell.length_c   1.000
_cell.angle_alpha   90.00
_cell.angle_beta   90.00
_cell.angle_gamma   90.00
#
_symmetry.space_group_name_H-M   'P 1'
#
loop_
_entity.id
_entity.type
_entity.pdbx_description
1 polymer ?
#
loop_
_entity_poly.entity_id
_entity_poly.type
_entity_poly.pdbx_seq_one_letter_code
_entity_poly.pdbx_strand_id
1 'polypeptide(L)'
;MDKGINSMDMTGNLSENWKRWKQKFENYLIASETNKKPERVQCAQLLHFLGEDALSIYDTFKFNDEEKDKLQVLLQKFDDYFIPKQT
;
A
#
# COMPACT_ATOMS: atom_id res chain seq x y z
N MET A 1 18.72 9.25 10.54
CA MET A 1 17.28 9.28 10.17
C MET A 1 16.89 7.85 9.91
N ASP A 2 15.88 7.36 10.63
CA ASP A 2 15.46 5.96 10.56
C ASP A 2 15.26 5.57 9.11
N LYS A 3 15.92 4.49 8.68
CA LYS A 3 15.87 4.04 7.28
C LYS A 3 14.48 3.43 7.08
N GLY A 4 13.52 4.31 6.80
CA GLY A 4 12.15 3.95 6.49
C GLY A 4 12.08 2.92 5.36
N ILE A 5 10.89 2.40 5.14
CA ILE A 5 10.64 1.43 4.09
C ILE A 5 11.04 2.06 2.74
N ASN A 6 11.85 1.35 1.96
CA ASN A 6 12.12 1.74 0.58
C ASN A 6 10.83 1.62 -0.26
N SER A 7 10.73 2.36 -1.35
CA SER A 7 9.58 2.28 -2.26
C SER A 7 9.40 0.89 -2.85
N MET A 8 8.20 0.65 -3.38
CA MET A 8 7.86 -0.59 -4.07
C MET A 8 8.72 -0.73 -5.34
N ASP A 9 9.27 -1.93 -5.56
CA ASP A 9 10.03 -2.23 -6.77
C ASP A 9 9.07 -2.66 -7.90
N MET A 10 8.93 -1.79 -8.90
CA MET A 10 8.05 -1.97 -10.06
C MET A 10 8.70 -2.78 -11.20
N THR A 11 9.79 -3.51 -10.95
CA THR A 11 10.46 -4.33 -11.95
C THR A 11 10.43 -5.82 -11.62
N GLY A 12 10.53 -6.69 -12.63
CA GLY A 12 10.57 -8.14 -12.44
C GLY A 12 9.25 -8.72 -11.92
N ASN A 13 9.31 -9.52 -10.84
CA ASN A 13 8.14 -10.20 -10.28
C ASN A 13 7.37 -9.27 -9.34
N LEU A 14 6.45 -8.49 -9.90
CA LEU A 14 5.62 -7.53 -9.16
C LEU A 14 4.83 -8.18 -8.02
N SER A 15 4.34 -9.41 -8.20
CA SER A 15 3.55 -10.12 -7.18
C SER A 15 4.38 -10.42 -5.93
N GLU A 16 5.60 -10.94 -6.12
CA GLU A 16 6.50 -11.22 -5.00
C GLU A 16 7.04 -9.93 -4.35
N ASN A 17 7.38 -8.93 -5.16
CA ASN A 17 7.82 -7.63 -4.68
C ASN A 17 6.73 -7.00 -3.79
N TRP A 18 5.48 -7.02 -4.24
CA TRP A 18 4.35 -6.44 -3.53
C TRP A 18 4.11 -7.15 -2.20
N LYS A 19 4.08 -8.49 -2.19
CA LYS A 19 3.91 -9.27 -0.96
C LYS A 19 4.99 -8.94 0.09
N ARG A 20 6.26 -8.88 -0.34
CA ARG A 20 7.38 -8.54 0.55
C ARG A 20 7.30 -7.11 1.04
N TRP A 21 6.94 -6.17 0.16
CA TRP A 21 6.83 -4.76 0.50
C TRP A 21 5.66 -4.50 1.46
N LYS A 22 4.49 -5.06 1.18
CA LYS A 22 3.30 -4.98 2.04
C LYS A 22 3.59 -5.49 3.46
N GLN A 23 4.26 -6.63 3.59
CA GLN A 23 4.67 -7.15 4.90
C GLN A 23 5.59 -6.18 5.66
N LYS A 24 6.55 -5.53 4.97
CA LYS A 24 7.40 -4.51 5.58
C LYS A 24 6.58 -3.29 6.03
N PHE A 25 5.60 -2.88 5.24
CA PHE A 25 4.68 -1.78 5.58
C PHE A 25 3.82 -2.08 6.79
N GLU A 26 3.23 -3.26 6.87
CA GLU A 26 2.45 -3.69 8.04
C GLU A 26 3.31 -3.72 9.31
N ASN A 27 4.53 -4.24 9.23
CA ASN A 27 5.47 -4.21 10.36
C ASN A 27 5.82 -2.79 10.79
N TYR A 28 6.06 -1.90 9.83
CA TYR A 28 6.35 -0.50 10.11
C TYR A 28 5.16 0.22 10.76
N LEU A 29 3.92 -0.05 10.32
CA LEU A 29 2.73 0.54 10.95
C LEU A 29 2.65 0.22 12.44
N ILE A 30 3.02 -1.01 12.82
CA ILE A 30 3.05 -1.44 14.23
C ILE A 30 4.24 -0.79 14.95
N ALA A 31 5.44 -0.87 14.38
CA ALA A 31 6.67 -0.38 15.02
C ALA A 31 6.68 1.14 15.24
N SER A 32 6.06 1.89 14.32
CA SER A 32 5.91 3.36 14.41
C SER A 32 4.65 3.80 15.16
N GLU A 33 3.84 2.85 15.63
CA GLU A 33 2.49 3.09 16.17
C GLU A 33 1.53 3.83 15.22
N THR A 34 1.86 3.88 13.92
CA THR A 34 1.00 4.47 12.89
C THR A 34 -0.32 3.71 12.80
N ASN A 35 -0.35 2.42 13.15
CA ASN A 35 -1.56 1.62 13.25
C ASN A 35 -2.60 2.18 14.24
N LYS A 36 -2.19 3.04 15.20
CA LYS A 36 -3.09 3.71 16.15
C LYS A 36 -3.64 5.05 15.63
N LYS A 37 -3.17 5.53 14.47
CA LYS A 37 -3.60 6.81 13.86
C LYS A 37 -4.90 6.63 13.07
N PRO A 38 -5.62 7.72 12.72
CA PRO A 38 -6.80 7.62 11.85
C PRO A 38 -6.47 6.93 10.52
N GLU A 39 -7.38 6.11 9.99
CA GLU A 39 -7.12 5.33 8.77
C GLU A 39 -6.71 6.18 7.57
N ARG A 40 -7.25 7.41 7.42
CA ARG A 40 -6.82 8.34 6.37
C ARG A 40 -5.32 8.66 6.43
N VAL A 41 -4.75 8.75 7.64
CA VAL A 41 -3.32 9.02 7.83
C VAL A 41 -2.52 7.80 7.41
N GLN A 42 -2.99 6.61 7.79
CA GLN A 42 -2.36 5.35 7.37
C GLN A 42 -2.40 5.18 5.84
N CYS A 43 -3.51 5.53 5.19
CA CYS A 43 -3.65 5.52 3.73
C CYS A 43 -2.70 6.51 3.06
N ALA A 44 -2.62 7.75 3.56
CA ALA A 44 -1.68 8.74 3.05
C ALA A 44 -0.23 8.26 3.17
N GLN A 45 0.09 7.58 4.27
CA GLN A 45 1.43 7.04 4.53
C GLN A 45 1.76 5.85 3.62
N LEU A 46 0.78 4.98 3.34
CA LEU A 46 0.92 3.92 2.34
C LEU A 46 1.30 4.51 0.97
N LEU A 47 0.53 5.49 0.49
CA LEU A 47 0.77 6.13 -0.80
C LEU A 47 2.12 6.86 -0.84
N HIS A 48 2.49 7.52 0.26
CA HIS A 48 3.78 8.19 0.39
C HIS A 48 4.96 7.21 0.25
N PHE A 49 4.92 6.07 0.95
CA PHE A 49 6.00 5.09 0.87
C PHE A 49 6.00 4.31 -0.44
N LEU A 50 4.85 4.16 -1.11
CA LEU A 50 4.81 3.46 -2.39
C LEU A 50 5.49 4.23 -3.53
N GLY A 51 5.40 5.56 -3.53
CA GLY A 51 6.01 6.43 -4.53
C GLY A 51 5.09 6.76 -5.73
N GLU A 52 5.62 7.53 -6.68
CA GLU A 52 4.85 8.14 -7.78
C GLU A 52 4.18 7.12 -8.71
N ASP A 53 4.84 6.01 -9.02
CA ASP A 53 4.27 4.96 -9.89
C ASP A 53 2.97 4.38 -9.28
N ALA A 54 2.94 4.22 -7.96
CA ALA A 54 1.77 3.71 -7.27
C ALA A 54 0.65 4.75 -7.13
N LEU A 55 0.96 6.06 -7.15
CA LEU A 55 -0.05 7.10 -7.25
C LEU A 55 -0.78 7.00 -8.59
N SER A 56 -0.05 6.75 -9.68
CA SER A 56 -0.66 6.54 -11.00
C SER A 56 -1.61 5.34 -11.02
N ILE A 57 -1.26 4.26 -10.30
CA ILE A 57 -2.13 3.09 -10.12
C ILE A 57 -3.35 3.44 -9.25
N TYR A 58 -3.13 4.14 -8.14
CA TYR A 58 -4.19 4.58 -7.23
C TYR A 58 -5.26 5.43 -7.93
N ASP A 59 -4.85 6.32 -8.85
CA ASP A 59 -5.77 7.16 -9.62
C ASP A 59 -6.72 6.35 -10.54
N THR A 60 -6.37 5.09 -10.85
CA THR A 60 -7.25 4.18 -11.60
C THR A 60 -8.32 3.53 -10.72
N PHE A 61 -8.11 3.49 -9.41
CA PHE A 61 -9.01 2.82 -8.48
C PHE A 61 -10.33 3.58 -8.33
N LYS A 62 -11.41 2.82 -8.23
CA LYS A 62 -12.75 3.34 -7.91
C LYS A 62 -13.07 3.01 -6.47
N PHE A 63 -13.50 4.02 -5.73
CA PHE A 63 -13.95 3.93 -4.35
C PHE A 63 -15.38 4.43 -4.26
N ASN A 64 -16.21 3.75 -3.49
CA ASN A 64 -17.44 4.36 -2.98
C ASN A 64 -17.15 5.17 -1.69
N ASP A 65 -18.15 5.90 -1.19
CA ASP A 65 -17.99 6.76 -0.02
C ASP A 65 -17.62 6.00 1.27
N GLU A 66 -18.06 4.75 1.41
CA GLU A 66 -17.79 3.91 2.58
C GLU A 66 -16.40 3.25 2.53
N GLU A 67 -15.86 3.07 1.32
CA GLU A 67 -14.54 2.51 1.05
C GLU A 67 -13.40 3.54 1.19
N LYS A 68 -13.73 4.82 1.06
CA LYS A 68 -12.72 5.89 1.07
C LYS A 68 -11.99 5.94 2.42
N ASP A 69 -10.69 6.20 2.36
CA ASP A 69 -9.81 6.31 3.52
C ASP A 69 -9.79 5.05 4.42
N LYS A 70 -10.17 3.87 3.89
CA LYS A 70 -10.05 2.57 4.57
C LYS A 70 -8.76 1.88 4.15
N LEU A 71 -7.86 1.67 5.11
CA LEU A 71 -6.54 1.11 4.81
C LEU A 71 -6.66 -0.30 4.21
N GLN A 72 -7.52 -1.14 4.80
CA GLN A 72 -7.70 -2.52 4.34
C GLN A 72 -8.27 -2.59 2.91
N VAL A 73 -9.22 -1.70 2.58
CA VAL A 73 -9.76 -1.61 1.22
C VAL A 73 -8.68 -1.19 0.23
N LEU A 74 -7.87 -0.19 0.61
CA LEU A 74 -6.78 0.28 -0.24
C LEU A 74 -5.72 -0.79 -0.47
N LEU A 75 -5.32 -1.51 0.58
CA LEU A 75 -4.41 -2.66 0.47
C LEU A 75 -4.99 -3.75 -0.44
N GLN A 76 -6.28 -4.05 -0.33
CA GLN A 76 -6.94 -5.04 -1.19
C GLN A 76 -6.94 -4.63 -2.66
N LYS A 77 -7.20 -3.36 -2.99
CA LYS A 77 -7.16 -2.90 -4.39
C LYS A 77 -5.74 -3.01 -4.97
N PHE A 78 -4.71 -2.74 -4.18
CA PHE A 78 -3.33 -3.00 -4.60
C PHE A 78 -2.99 -4.49 -4.68
N ASP A 79 -3.49 -5.33 -3.77
CA ASP A 79 -3.37 -6.79 -3.88
C ASP A 79 -3.96 -7.27 -5.21
N ASP A 80 -5.17 -6.82 -5.56
CA ASP A 80 -5.85 -7.20 -6.81
C ASP A 80 -5.10 -6.71 -8.06
N TYR A 81 -4.40 -5.57 -7.98
CA TYR A 81 -3.59 -5.04 -9.07
C TYR A 81 -2.28 -5.82 -9.25
N PHE A 82 -1.52 -6.05 -8.18
CA PHE A 82 -0.19 -6.66 -8.23
C PHE A 82 -0.20 -8.19 -8.21
N ILE A 83 -1.30 -8.81 -7.81
CA ILE A 83 -1.47 -10.25 -7.74
C ILE A 83 -2.60 -10.61 -8.71
N PRO A 84 -2.28 -10.85 -10.00
CA PRO A 84 -3.25 -11.31 -10.96
C PRO A 84 -3.92 -12.59 -10.44
N LYS A 85 -5.25 -12.63 -10.45
CA LYS A 85 -5.98 -13.86 -10.16
C LYS A 85 -5.58 -14.89 -11.23
N GLN A 86 -4.97 -15.99 -10.82
CA GLN A 86 -4.78 -17.13 -11.72
C GLN A 86 -6.17 -17.66 -12.06
N THR A 87 -6.60 -17.43 -13.30
CA THR A 87 -7.73 -18.13 -13.94
C THR A 87 -7.43 -19.59 -14.17
#